data_AF-A0A810NPC7-F1
#
_entry.id   AF-A0A810NPC7-F1
#
_cell.length_a   1.000
_cell.length_b   1.000
_cell.length_c   1.000
_cell.angle_alpha   90.00
_cell.angle_beta   90.00
_cell.angle_gamma   90.00
#
_symmetry.space_group_name_H-M   'P 1'
#
loop_
_entity.id
_entity.type
_entity.pdbx_description
1 polymer ?
#
loop_
_entity_poly.entity_id
_entity_poly.type
_entity_poly.pdbx_seq_one_letter_code
_entity_poly.pdbx_strand_id
1 'polypeptide(L)'
;MPAVIDSSSTATRRLDAQIALGILALILTVGGTLWLGELADQVPVLREAYSRWHGVGYVLISAFLSAVVAGALVHSVRAGRAGRSVRLGWVNAALVLAYGALVALLAWHLGPEVPENFSRGRGGGPKGSYVAWLVSVLPWLALVACFGGLFPKTGSEPPSGENGRPQPEQPKFYRVPMLTAVVSWCLGILPFLFVLLAVTIR
;
A
#
# COMPACT_ATOMS: atom_id res chain seq x y z
N MET A 1 -43.37 -15.79 16.50
CA MET A 1 -42.54 -16.25 15.36
C MET A 1 -41.33 -15.33 15.26
N PRO A 2 -40.11 -15.77 15.60
CA PRO A 2 -38.93 -14.93 15.44
C PRO A 2 -38.61 -14.80 13.94
N ALA A 3 -38.41 -13.56 13.49
CA ALA A 3 -37.95 -13.29 12.13
C ALA A 3 -36.55 -13.88 11.97
N VAL A 4 -36.42 -14.87 11.09
CA VAL A 4 -35.13 -15.33 10.56
C VAL A 4 -34.60 -14.18 9.70
N ILE A 5 -33.88 -13.25 10.34
CA ILE A 5 -33.20 -12.16 9.63
C ILE A 5 -32.10 -12.83 8.82
N ASP A 6 -32.29 -12.79 7.52
CA ASP A 6 -31.48 -13.42 6.49
C ASP A 6 -30.04 -12.88 6.51
N SER A 7 -29.20 -13.46 7.36
CA SER A 7 -27.79 -13.09 7.58
C SER A 7 -26.97 -13.23 6.29
N SER A 8 -27.45 -14.05 5.35
CA SER A 8 -26.85 -14.21 4.03
C SER A 8 -26.92 -12.90 3.23
N SER A 9 -28.10 -12.29 3.11
CA SER A 9 -28.35 -11.09 2.31
C SER A 9 -27.55 -9.85 2.77
N THR A 10 -27.32 -9.72 4.07
CA THR A 10 -26.60 -8.59 4.66
C THR A 10 -25.09 -8.73 4.53
N ALA A 11 -24.57 -9.97 4.54
CA ALA A 11 -23.16 -10.24 4.28
C ALA A 11 -22.79 -9.95 2.82
N THR A 12 -23.62 -10.38 1.86
CA THR A 12 -23.39 -10.14 0.42
C THR A 12 -23.38 -8.65 0.09
N ARG A 13 -24.38 -7.88 0.57
CA ARG A 13 -24.43 -6.42 0.37
C ARG A 13 -23.21 -5.68 0.94
N ARG A 14 -22.62 -6.19 2.03
CA ARG A 14 -21.41 -5.60 2.61
C ARG A 14 -20.18 -5.85 1.76
N LEU A 15 -20.05 -7.06 1.22
CA LEU A 15 -18.98 -7.46 0.31
C LEU A 15 -19.05 -6.66 -1.01
N ASP A 16 -20.23 -6.60 -1.64
CA ASP A 16 -20.44 -5.91 -2.91
C ASP A 16 -20.06 -4.43 -2.81
N ALA A 17 -20.47 -3.78 -1.73
CA ALA A 17 -20.15 -2.38 -1.52
C ALA A 17 -18.68 -2.14 -1.14
N GLN A 18 -17.98 -3.12 -0.55
CA GLN A 18 -16.54 -3.04 -0.33
C GLN A 18 -15.77 -3.20 -1.64
N ILE A 19 -16.20 -4.11 -2.51
CA ILE A 19 -15.64 -4.31 -3.85
C ILE A 19 -15.84 -3.06 -4.70
N ALA A 20 -17.05 -2.49 -4.73
CA ALA A 20 -17.34 -1.27 -5.47
C ALA A 20 -16.46 -0.09 -5.04
N LEU A 21 -16.24 0.09 -3.73
CA LEU A 21 -15.34 1.12 -3.21
C LEU A 21 -13.87 0.82 -3.55
N GLY A 22 -13.47 -0.46 -3.55
CA GLY A 22 -12.14 -0.86 -4.01
C GLY A 22 -11.91 -0.55 -5.49
N ILE A 23 -12.91 -0.81 -6.34
CA ILE A 23 -12.87 -0.46 -7.77
C ILE A 23 -12.79 1.05 -7.94
N LEU A 24 -13.57 1.83 -7.19
CA LEU A 24 -13.51 3.29 -7.24
C LEU A 24 -12.12 3.81 -6.83
N ALA A 25 -11.55 3.29 -5.75
CA ALA A 25 -10.20 3.64 -5.34
C ALA A 25 -9.15 3.28 -6.41
N LEU A 26 -9.31 2.14 -7.08
CA LEU A 26 -8.44 1.73 -8.18
C LEU A 26 -8.55 2.69 -9.39
N ILE A 27 -9.76 3.08 -9.78
CA ILE A 27 -9.98 4.06 -10.86
C ILE A 27 -9.30 5.39 -10.53
N LEU A 28 -9.48 5.89 -9.31
CA LEU A 28 -8.83 7.13 -8.84
C LEU A 28 -7.30 6.99 -8.84
N THR A 29 -6.78 5.82 -8.47
CA THR A 29 -5.34 5.52 -8.50
C THR A 29 -4.79 5.60 -9.92
N VAL A 30 -5.44 4.93 -10.86
CA VAL A 30 -5.02 4.93 -12.27
C VAL A 30 -5.07 6.34 -12.84
N GLY A 31 -6.18 7.06 -12.63
CA GLY A 31 -6.32 8.45 -13.06
C GLY A 31 -5.24 9.37 -12.47
N GLY A 32 -4.98 9.28 -11.17
CA GLY A 32 -3.94 10.07 -10.50
C GLY A 32 -2.53 9.75 -10.99
N THR A 33 -2.25 8.47 -11.27
CA THR A 33 -0.95 8.03 -11.81
C THR A 33 -0.72 8.55 -13.23
N LEU A 34 -1.74 8.46 -14.09
CA LEU A 34 -1.68 8.98 -15.46
C LEU A 34 -1.49 10.49 -15.47
N TRP A 35 -2.24 11.21 -14.64
CA TRP A 35 -2.12 12.66 -14.49
C TRP A 35 -0.72 13.07 -13.99
N LEU A 36 -0.15 12.34 -13.01
CA LEU A 36 1.23 12.55 -12.57
C LEU A 36 2.26 12.23 -13.66
N GLY A 37 1.97 11.27 -14.55
CA GLY A 37 2.78 10.99 -15.73
C GLY A 37 2.81 12.18 -16.68
N GLU A 38 1.65 12.75 -16.99
CA GLU A 38 1.53 13.92 -17.87
C GLU A 38 2.19 15.17 -17.26
N LEU A 39 2.09 15.34 -15.94
CA LEU A 39 2.80 16.40 -15.23
C LEU A 39 4.32 16.22 -15.19
N ALA A 40 4.84 15.00 -15.33
CA ALA A 40 6.28 14.76 -15.33
C ALA A 40 6.98 15.48 -16.49
N ASP A 41 6.30 15.66 -17.61
CA ASP A 41 6.83 16.41 -18.74
C ASP A 41 6.78 17.93 -18.51
N GLN A 42 5.95 18.41 -17.60
CA GLN A 42 5.72 19.85 -17.37
C GLN A 42 6.48 20.39 -16.16
N VAL A 43 6.70 19.56 -15.13
CA VAL A 43 7.30 19.97 -13.85
C VAL A 43 8.74 19.45 -13.73
N PRO A 44 9.76 20.33 -13.56
CA PRO A 44 11.16 19.92 -13.54
C PRO A 44 11.51 18.84 -12.51
N VAL A 45 10.96 18.98 -11.29
CA VAL A 45 11.21 18.01 -10.19
C VAL A 45 10.63 16.63 -10.53
N LEU A 46 9.47 16.57 -11.17
CA LEU A 46 8.85 15.31 -11.56
C LEU A 46 9.59 14.68 -12.74
N ARG A 47 10.10 15.48 -13.68
CA ARG A 47 10.96 15.00 -14.77
C ARG A 47 12.24 14.36 -14.24
N GLU A 48 12.88 14.99 -13.26
CA GLU A 48 14.06 14.43 -12.61
C GLU A 48 13.72 13.11 -11.89
N ALA A 49 12.61 13.07 -11.17
CA ALA A 49 12.13 11.84 -10.51
C ALA A 49 11.85 10.72 -11.53
N TYR A 50 11.20 11.05 -12.64
CA TYR A 50 10.91 10.12 -13.72
C TYR A 50 12.19 9.50 -14.31
N SER A 51 13.19 10.35 -14.57
CA SER A 51 14.50 9.93 -15.06
C SER A 51 15.23 9.05 -14.05
N ARG A 52 15.37 9.49 -12.80
CA ARG A 52 16.11 8.77 -11.76
C ARG A 52 15.47 7.43 -11.39
N TRP A 53 14.14 7.35 -11.36
CA TRP A 53 13.43 6.10 -11.04
C TRP A 53 13.18 5.20 -12.26
N HIS A 54 13.73 5.55 -13.43
CA HIS A 54 13.62 4.79 -14.69
C HIS A 54 12.19 4.54 -15.19
N GLY A 55 11.29 5.52 -15.07
CA GLY A 55 9.90 5.47 -15.56
C GLY A 55 9.01 4.43 -14.84
N VAL A 56 9.38 3.15 -14.86
CA VAL A 56 8.69 2.06 -14.15
C VAL A 56 8.67 2.30 -12.64
N GLY A 57 9.80 2.70 -12.05
CA GLY A 57 9.84 3.02 -10.62
C GLY A 57 8.95 4.22 -10.29
N TYR A 58 8.95 5.24 -11.17
CA TYR A 58 8.05 6.39 -11.05
C TYR A 58 6.58 5.98 -11.07
N VAL A 59 6.17 5.12 -12.02
CA VAL A 59 4.80 4.60 -12.09
C VAL A 59 4.44 3.80 -10.84
N LEU A 60 5.31 2.91 -10.36
CA LEU A 60 5.01 2.09 -9.17
C LEU A 60 4.88 2.95 -7.90
N ILE A 61 5.77 3.93 -7.71
CA ILE A 61 5.74 4.82 -6.55
C ILE A 61 4.53 5.75 -6.61
N SER A 62 4.26 6.40 -7.75
CA SER A 62 3.11 7.29 -7.92
C SER A 62 1.77 6.56 -7.80
N ALA A 63 1.66 5.35 -8.36
CA ALA A 63 0.50 4.49 -8.19
C ALA A 63 0.30 4.08 -6.73
N PHE A 64 1.37 3.73 -6.02
CA PHE A 64 1.31 3.44 -4.60
C PHE A 64 0.77 4.64 -3.80
N LEU A 65 1.35 5.83 -3.98
CA LEU A 65 0.93 7.04 -3.27
C LEU A 65 -0.53 7.38 -3.55
N SER A 66 -0.93 7.31 -4.82
CA SER A 66 -2.30 7.57 -5.26
C SER A 66 -3.29 6.55 -4.66
N ALA A 67 -2.92 5.27 -4.62
CA ALA A 67 -3.74 4.20 -4.04
C ALA A 67 -3.97 4.38 -2.54
N VAL A 68 -2.93 4.77 -1.81
CA VAL A 68 -3.04 4.97 -0.36
C VAL A 68 -3.96 6.15 -0.05
N VAL A 69 -3.81 7.26 -0.77
CA VAL A 69 -4.65 8.44 -0.59
C VAL A 69 -6.09 8.16 -1.04
N ALA A 70 -6.29 7.60 -2.23
CA ALA A 70 -7.62 7.28 -2.75
C ALA A 70 -8.35 6.27 -1.85
N GLY A 71 -7.67 5.19 -1.47
CA GLY A 71 -8.22 4.17 -0.55
C GLY A 71 -8.58 4.76 0.81
N ALA A 72 -7.70 5.58 1.40
CA ALA A 72 -7.99 6.26 2.67
C ALA A 72 -9.21 7.18 2.56
N LEU A 73 -9.28 8.01 1.50
CA LEU A 73 -10.41 8.92 1.28
C LEU A 73 -11.73 8.17 1.11
N VAL A 74 -11.77 7.22 0.17
CA VAL A 74 -12.98 6.47 -0.17
C VAL A 74 -13.52 5.69 1.04
N HIS A 75 -12.63 5.06 1.82
CA HIS A 75 -13.05 4.24 2.96
C HIS A 75 -13.26 5.04 4.25
N SER A 76 -12.72 6.25 4.38
CA SER A 76 -12.90 7.10 5.58
C SER A 76 -14.38 7.43 5.86
N VAL A 77 -15.15 7.72 4.80
CA VAL A 77 -16.59 8.06 4.88
C VAL A 77 -17.41 6.89 5.44
N ARG A 78 -17.09 5.67 5.01
CA ARG A 78 -17.76 4.45 5.46
C ARG A 78 -17.26 3.98 6.82
N ALA A 79 -15.97 4.18 7.13
CA ALA A 79 -15.37 3.77 8.38
C ALA A 79 -16.10 4.35 9.59
N GLY A 80 -16.44 5.65 9.55
CA GLY A 80 -17.22 6.29 10.61
C GLY A 80 -18.59 5.64 10.84
N ARG A 81 -19.30 5.27 9.76
CA ARG A 81 -20.62 4.60 9.84
C ARG A 81 -20.55 3.13 10.28
N ALA A 82 -19.38 2.50 10.12
CA ALA A 82 -19.18 1.08 10.38
C ALA A 82 -18.53 0.77 11.74
N GLY A 83 -18.48 1.75 12.66
CA GLY A 83 -17.81 1.57 13.96
C GLY A 83 -16.31 1.30 13.81
N ARG A 84 -15.65 1.97 12.85
CA ARG A 84 -14.21 1.92 12.66
C ARG A 84 -13.60 3.28 12.99
N SER A 85 -12.38 3.28 13.52
CA SER A 85 -11.71 4.53 13.89
C SER A 85 -11.14 5.22 12.66
N VAL A 86 -11.74 6.35 12.27
CA VAL A 86 -11.24 7.20 11.17
C VAL A 86 -9.87 7.77 11.53
N ARG A 87 -9.68 8.22 12.78
CA ARG A 87 -8.40 8.77 13.26
C ARG A 87 -7.26 7.75 13.14
N LEU A 88 -7.45 6.54 13.64
CA LEU A 88 -6.43 5.49 13.54
C LEU A 88 -6.21 5.04 12.09
N GLY A 89 -7.25 5.08 11.26
CA GLY A 89 -7.12 4.84 9.83
C GLY A 89 -6.21 5.83 9.12
N TRP A 90 -6.33 7.12 9.41
CA TRP A 90 -5.43 8.14 8.89
C TRP A 90 -4.02 8.05 9.46
N VAL A 91 -3.86 7.63 10.72
CA VAL A 91 -2.52 7.32 11.28
C VAL A 91 -1.87 6.17 10.51
N ASN A 92 -2.61 5.10 10.22
CA ASN A 92 -2.11 4.00 9.38
C ASN A 92 -1.80 4.46 7.96
N ALA A 93 -2.65 5.30 7.35
CA ALA A 93 -2.37 5.88 6.04
C ALA A 93 -1.07 6.69 6.05
N ALA A 94 -0.86 7.53 7.07
CA ALA A 94 0.36 8.31 7.24
C ALA A 94 1.60 7.43 7.41
N LEU A 95 1.51 6.34 8.19
CA LEU A 95 2.59 5.35 8.34
C LEU A 95 2.92 4.67 7.01
N VAL A 96 1.90 4.28 6.24
CA VAL A 96 2.07 3.64 4.92
C VAL A 96 2.66 4.63 3.91
N LEU A 97 2.26 5.90 3.94
CA LEU A 97 2.87 6.95 3.11
C LEU A 97 4.33 7.22 3.51
N ALA A 98 4.64 7.27 4.81
CA ALA A 98 6.00 7.42 5.30
C ALA A 98 6.89 6.24 4.86
N TYR A 99 6.35 5.02 4.91
CA TYR A 99 6.99 3.84 4.35
C TYR A 99 7.25 3.97 2.84
N GLY A 100 6.25 4.40 2.07
CA GLY A 100 6.42 4.63 0.63
C GLY A 100 7.46 5.70 0.32
N ALA A 101 7.52 6.76 1.13
CA ALA A 101 8.53 7.81 1.01
C ALA A 101 9.94 7.25 1.27
N LEU A 102 10.11 6.38 2.28
CA LEU A 102 11.39 5.69 2.51
C LEU A 102 11.81 4.83 1.30
N VAL A 103 10.88 4.05 0.73
CA VAL A 103 11.14 3.26 -0.48
C VAL A 103 11.49 4.16 -1.66
N ALA A 104 10.79 5.28 -1.82
CA ALA A 104 11.06 6.25 -2.89
C ALA A 104 12.43 6.92 -2.74
N LEU A 105 12.86 7.23 -1.51
CA LEU A 105 14.19 7.76 -1.22
C LEU A 105 15.28 6.73 -1.52
N LEU A 106 15.09 5.47 -1.11
CA LEU A 106 16.00 4.38 -1.46
C LEU A 106 16.09 4.22 -2.99
N ALA A 107 14.94 4.23 -3.66
CA ALA A 107 14.86 4.15 -5.12
C ALA A 107 15.54 5.34 -5.80
N TRP A 108 15.44 6.54 -5.22
CA TRP A 108 16.10 7.75 -5.73
C TRP A 108 17.62 7.64 -5.64
N HIS A 109 18.14 7.00 -4.59
CA HIS A 109 19.57 6.80 -4.40
C HIS A 109 20.12 5.67 -5.27
N LEU A 110 19.39 4.57 -5.39
CA LEU A 110 19.82 3.40 -6.18
C LEU A 110 19.63 3.61 -7.68
N GLY A 111 18.58 4.33 -8.09
CA GLY A 111 18.19 4.49 -9.49
C GLY A 111 19.33 4.93 -10.42
N PRO A 112 20.05 6.02 -10.13
CA PRO A 112 21.16 6.47 -10.97
C PRO A 112 22.28 5.44 -11.18
N GLU A 113 22.48 4.53 -10.24
CA GLU A 113 23.52 3.51 -10.29
C GLU A 113 23.11 2.27 -11.09
N VAL A 114 21.81 2.10 -11.30
CA VAL A 114 21.25 0.95 -12.02
C VAL A 114 21.40 1.16 -13.53
N PRO A 115 22.08 0.27 -14.27
CA PRO A 115 22.17 0.38 -15.72
C PRO A 115 20.79 0.35 -16.38
N GLU A 116 20.57 1.24 -17.35
CA GLU A 116 19.27 1.43 -18.02
C GLU A 116 18.80 0.22 -18.84
N ASN A 117 19.71 -0.70 -19.16
CA ASN A 117 19.40 -1.87 -19.97
C ASN A 117 19.10 -3.08 -19.08
N PHE A 118 17.97 -3.74 -19.34
CA PHE A 118 17.74 -5.09 -18.83
C PHE A 118 18.83 -5.99 -19.40
N SER A 119 19.68 -6.56 -18.54
CA SER A 119 20.77 -7.40 -19.00
C SER A 119 20.18 -8.63 -19.72
N ARG A 120 20.71 -8.99 -20.89
CA ARG A 120 20.19 -10.04 -21.80
C ARG A 120 20.21 -11.48 -21.23
N GLY A 121 20.58 -11.66 -19.96
CA GLY A 121 20.60 -12.96 -19.27
C GLY A 121 19.27 -13.34 -18.61
N ARG A 122 19.15 -14.63 -18.27
CA ARG A 122 18.02 -15.25 -17.55
C ARG A 122 18.00 -14.73 -16.10
N GLY A 123 17.52 -13.49 -15.91
CA GLY A 123 17.56 -12.80 -14.61
C GLY A 123 17.42 -11.28 -14.67
N GLY A 124 17.32 -10.66 -15.86
CA GLY A 124 16.95 -9.23 -16.01
C GLY A 124 18.01 -8.21 -15.57
N GLY A 125 19.13 -8.64 -14.97
CA GLY A 125 20.21 -7.78 -14.50
C GLY A 125 19.79 -6.83 -13.35
N PRO A 126 20.64 -5.86 -12.99
CA PRO A 126 20.38 -4.94 -11.88
C PRO A 126 19.06 -4.16 -12.01
N LYS A 127 18.69 -3.77 -13.24
CA LYS A 127 17.38 -3.13 -13.52
C LYS A 127 16.20 -4.06 -13.25
N GLY A 128 16.32 -5.33 -13.64
CA GLY A 128 15.33 -6.35 -13.32
C GLY A 128 15.17 -6.54 -11.81
N SER A 129 16.27 -6.61 -11.07
CA SER A 129 16.26 -6.70 -9.61
C SER A 129 15.66 -5.47 -8.94
N TYR A 130 15.95 -4.26 -9.45
CA TYR A 130 15.36 -3.00 -8.96
C TYR A 130 13.84 -2.99 -9.12
N VAL A 131 13.33 -3.34 -10.31
CA VAL A 131 11.89 -3.42 -10.55
C VAL A 131 11.25 -4.52 -9.70
N ALA A 132 11.89 -5.69 -9.60
CA ALA A 132 11.38 -6.81 -8.80
C ALA A 132 11.27 -6.46 -7.31
N TRP A 133 12.23 -5.71 -6.77
CA TRP A 133 12.17 -5.18 -5.41
C TRP A 133 10.97 -4.26 -5.22
N LEU A 134 10.79 -3.25 -6.08
CA LEU A 134 9.65 -2.31 -5.99
C LEU A 134 8.29 -3.03 -6.08
N VAL A 135 8.15 -3.98 -7.01
CA VAL A 135 6.94 -4.79 -7.17
C VAL A 135 6.69 -5.71 -5.97
N SER A 136 7.74 -6.11 -5.25
CA SER A 136 7.59 -6.91 -4.05
C SER A 136 7.17 -6.09 -2.83
N VAL A 137 7.62 -4.83 -2.72
CA VAL A 137 7.49 -4.03 -1.49
C VAL A 137 6.33 -3.01 -1.48
N LEU A 138 5.82 -2.58 -2.64
CA LEU A 138 4.80 -1.52 -2.74
C LEU A 138 3.35 -2.04 -2.94
N PRO A 139 3.05 -2.96 -3.88
CA PRO A 139 1.67 -3.25 -4.29
C PRO A 139 0.78 -3.79 -3.17
N TRP A 140 1.33 -4.58 -2.25
CA TRP A 140 0.56 -5.20 -1.18
C TRP A 140 -0.07 -4.18 -0.23
N LEU A 141 0.68 -3.14 0.13
CA LEU A 141 0.18 -2.07 0.99
C LEU A 141 -0.80 -1.16 0.25
N ALA A 142 -0.60 -0.93 -1.06
CA ALA A 142 -1.58 -0.25 -1.90
C ALA A 142 -2.91 -1.02 -1.94
N LEU A 143 -2.88 -2.34 -2.09
CA LEU A 143 -4.08 -3.19 -2.04
C LEU A 143 -4.77 -3.10 -0.67
N VAL A 144 -4.02 -3.17 0.44
CA VAL A 144 -4.57 -2.99 1.79
C VAL A 144 -5.30 -1.65 1.92
N ALA A 145 -4.75 -0.58 1.34
CA ALA A 145 -5.41 0.73 1.32
C ALA A 145 -6.69 0.74 0.48
N CYS A 146 -6.63 0.22 -0.75
CA CYS A 146 -7.78 0.16 -1.66
C CYS A 146 -8.96 -0.64 -1.10
N PHE A 147 -8.71 -1.68 -0.29
CA PHE A 147 -9.77 -2.49 0.33
C PHE A 147 -10.19 -2.03 1.73
N GLY A 148 -9.67 -0.89 2.21
CA GLY A 148 -10.05 -0.31 3.50
C GLY A 148 -9.45 -1.02 4.71
N GLY A 149 -8.36 -1.78 4.52
CA GLY A 149 -7.62 -2.47 5.57
C GLY A 149 -6.84 -1.53 6.51
N LEU A 150 -6.77 -0.23 6.18
CA LEU A 150 -6.16 0.79 7.03
C LEU A 150 -7.02 1.15 8.25
N PHE A 151 -8.34 0.93 8.22
CA PHE A 151 -9.25 1.39 9.26
C PHE A 151 -9.56 0.27 10.26
N PRO A 152 -8.97 0.27 11.47
CA PRO A 152 -9.25 -0.74 12.47
C PRO A 152 -10.67 -0.58 13.04
N LYS A 153 -11.28 -1.69 13.45
CA LYS A 153 -12.52 -1.67 14.24
C LYS A 153 -12.24 -1.02 15.59
N THR A 154 -13.10 -0.10 16.02
CA THR A 154 -13.12 0.32 17.43
C THR A 154 -13.74 -0.82 18.21
N GLY A 155 -12.98 -1.43 19.12
CA GLY A 155 -13.46 -2.57 19.90
C GLY A 155 -14.76 -2.24 20.65
N SER A 156 -15.76 -3.09 20.45
CA SER A 156 -16.94 -3.19 21.31
C SER A 156 -17.41 -4.65 21.27
N GLU A 157 -16.56 -5.57 21.71
CA GLU A 157 -17.02 -6.84 22.26
C GLU A 157 -16.78 -6.75 23.76
N PRO A 158 -17.83 -6.74 24.61
CA PRO A 158 -17.64 -6.98 26.02
C PRO A 158 -17.09 -8.42 26.17
N PRO A 159 -16.08 -8.66 27.02
CA PRO A 159 -15.60 -10.01 27.25
C PRO A 159 -16.75 -10.83 27.85
N SER A 160 -17.28 -11.76 27.07
CA SER A 160 -18.14 -12.83 27.56
C SER A 160 -17.24 -13.88 28.22
N GLY A 161 -17.03 -13.77 29.52
CA GLY A 161 -16.30 -14.79 30.29
C GLY A 161 -15.80 -14.30 31.64
N GLU A 162 -16.40 -14.86 32.69
CA GLU A 162 -16.08 -14.81 34.12
C GLU A 162 -14.62 -14.48 34.52
N ASN A 163 -14.50 -13.59 35.52
CA ASN A 163 -13.40 -13.49 36.48
C ASN A 163 -11.99 -13.33 35.91
N GLY A 164 -11.69 -12.13 35.41
CA GLY A 164 -10.33 -11.64 35.22
C GLY A 164 -10.36 -10.16 34.94
N ARG A 165 -9.58 -9.36 35.69
CA ARG A 165 -9.50 -7.89 35.52
C ARG A 165 -9.39 -7.54 34.02
N PRO A 166 -10.15 -6.56 33.51
CA PRO A 166 -10.07 -6.17 32.11
C PRO A 166 -8.67 -5.59 31.85
N GLN A 167 -7.78 -6.42 31.28
CA GLN A 167 -6.56 -5.91 30.67
C GLN A 167 -7.04 -5.25 29.37
N PRO A 168 -6.86 -3.94 29.17
CA PRO A 168 -7.21 -3.31 27.91
C PRO A 168 -6.27 -3.89 26.85
N GLU A 169 -6.72 -4.88 26.09
CA GLU A 169 -6.06 -5.24 24.84
C GLU A 169 -6.05 -3.96 23.99
N GLN A 170 -4.88 -3.31 23.91
CA GLN A 170 -4.72 -2.15 23.07
C GLN A 170 -5.12 -2.54 21.65
N PRO A 171 -6.03 -1.80 20.99
CA PRO A 171 -6.38 -2.08 19.61
C PRO A 171 -5.09 -2.00 18.79
N LYS A 172 -4.60 -3.14 18.29
CA LYS A 172 -3.37 -3.24 17.49
C LYS A 172 -3.62 -2.65 16.10
N PHE A 173 -3.79 -1.33 16.04
CA PHE A 173 -4.22 -0.59 14.86
C PHE A 173 -3.27 -0.77 13.67
N TYR A 174 -1.99 -0.99 13.94
CA TYR A 174 -0.92 -1.14 12.94
C TYR A 174 -0.71 -2.59 12.47
N ARG A 175 -1.43 -3.58 13.01
CA ARG A 175 -1.11 -5.00 12.79
C ARG A 175 -1.17 -5.42 11.32
N VAL A 176 -2.19 -4.97 10.59
CA VAL A 176 -2.36 -5.31 9.17
C VAL A 176 -1.27 -4.65 8.32
N PRO A 177 -1.07 -3.30 8.36
CA PRO A 177 0.03 -2.67 7.63
C PRO A 177 1.41 -3.25 7.97
N MET A 178 1.69 -3.51 9.25
CA MET A 178 2.98 -4.02 9.70
C MET A 178 3.23 -5.45 9.19
N LEU A 179 2.25 -6.35 9.31
CA LEU A 179 2.38 -7.71 8.81
C LEU A 179 2.58 -7.71 7.29
N THR A 180 1.80 -6.91 6.57
CA THR A 180 1.95 -6.75 5.12
C THR A 180 3.35 -6.25 4.78
N ALA A 181 3.84 -5.21 5.45
CA ALA A 181 5.19 -4.68 5.21
C ALA A 181 6.28 -5.74 5.45
N VAL A 182 6.18 -6.53 6.54
CA VAL A 182 7.13 -7.61 6.83
C VAL A 182 7.14 -8.67 5.73
N VAL A 183 5.96 -9.16 5.34
CA VAL A 183 5.84 -10.17 4.27
C VAL A 183 6.39 -9.63 2.94
N SER A 184 6.03 -8.40 2.60
CA SER A 184 6.49 -7.73 1.38
C SER A 184 8.01 -7.56 1.36
N TRP A 185 8.64 -7.23 2.50
CA TRP A 185 10.09 -7.16 2.60
C TRP A 185 10.76 -8.53 2.57
N CYS A 186 10.18 -9.57 3.18
CA CYS A 186 10.71 -10.93 3.05
C CYS A 186 10.77 -11.38 1.59
N LEU A 187 9.80 -10.98 0.76
CA LEU A 187 9.81 -11.24 -0.67
C LEU A 187 10.81 -10.33 -1.43
N GLY A 188 10.91 -9.06 -1.02
CA GLY A 188 11.72 -8.05 -1.69
C GLY A 188 13.20 -8.01 -1.28
N ILE A 189 13.61 -8.71 -0.22
CA ILE A 189 14.97 -8.56 0.34
C ILE A 189 16.04 -9.14 -0.59
N LEU A 190 15.77 -10.29 -1.22
CA LEU A 190 16.70 -10.88 -2.19
C LEU A 190 16.96 -9.95 -3.38
N PRO A 191 15.94 -9.47 -4.12
CA PRO A 191 16.18 -8.55 -5.22
C PRO A 191 16.83 -7.24 -4.76
N PHE A 192 16.49 -6.74 -3.57
CA PHE A 192 17.13 -5.56 -3.00
C PHE A 192 18.64 -5.76 -2.76
N LEU A 193 19.04 -6.89 -2.16
CA LEU A 193 20.44 -7.22 -1.95
C LEU A 193 21.20 -7.38 -3.27
N PHE A 194 20.59 -7.96 -4.30
CA PHE A 194 21.19 -8.03 -5.63
C PHE A 194 21.44 -6.65 -6.24
N VAL A 195 20.50 -5.71 -6.08
CA VAL A 195 20.70 -4.32 -6.51
C VAL A 195 21.86 -3.70 -5.74
N LEU A 196 21.88 -3.82 -4.41
CA LEU A 196 22.96 -3.28 -3.59
C LEU A 196 24.33 -3.83 -3.99
N LEU A 197 24.44 -5.14 -4.16
CA LEU A 197 25.68 -5.79 -4.59
C LEU A 197 26.15 -5.24 -5.95
N ALA A 198 25.23 -5.12 -6.90
CA ALA A 198 25.54 -4.58 -8.23
C ALA A 198 26.02 -3.12 -8.18
N VAL A 199 25.54 -2.32 -7.23
CA VAL A 199 25.98 -0.95 -7.00
C VAL A 199 27.35 -0.91 -6.31
N THR A 200 27.60 -1.78 -5.32
CA THR A 200 28.84 -1.78 -4.52
C THR A 200 30.08 -2.36 -5.20
N ILE A 201 29.92 -3.21 -6.22
CA ILE A 201 31.03 -3.91 -6.90
C ILE A 201 31.57 -3.10 -8.10
N ARG A 202 30.99 -1.93 -8.40
CA ARG A 202 31.53 -0.96 -9.37
C ARG A 202 32.63 -0.11 -8.75
#